data_AF-A0A3D3A6P1-F1
#
_entry.id   AF-A0A3D3A6P1-F1
#
_cell.length_a   1.000
_cell.length_b   1.000
_cell.length_c   1.000
_cell.angle_alpha   90.00
_cell.angle_beta   90.00
_cell.angle_gamma   90.00
#
_symmetry.space_group_name_H-M   'P 1'
#
loop_
_entity.id
_entity.type
_entity.pdbx_description
1 polymer ?
#
loop_
_entity_poly.entity_id
_entity_poly.type
_entity_poly.pdbx_seq_one_letter_code
_entity_poly.pdbx_strand_id
1 'polypeptide(L)'
;LVDVGNRAEDFTLGAGEVLAKIERFSFTANNVTYGAVGEQIGYWQFFPPHLPDENGADEWGIVPVWGFAEIVASNNPDIQIGERSYGYFPLADFVKMLPVRVT
;
A
#
# COMPACT_ATOMS: atom_id res chain seq x y z
N LEU A 1 3.72 -6.84 -7.41
CA LEU A 1 4.77 -5.95 -6.86
C LEU A 1 4.31 -5.25 -5.58
N VAL A 2 3.00 -5.06 -5.40
CA VAL A 2 2.41 -4.51 -4.18
C VAL A 2 1.20 -5.36 -3.80
N ASP A 3 1.02 -5.60 -2.50
CA ASP A 3 -0.05 -6.39 -1.89
C ASP A 3 -0.48 -5.68 -0.59
N VAL A 4 -1.78 -5.57 -0.31
CA VAL A 4 -2.32 -4.71 0.76
C VAL A 4 -3.22 -5.48 1.70
N GLY A 5 -3.34 -5.00 2.94
CA GLY A 5 -4.08 -5.74 3.96
C GLY A 5 -4.09 -5.03 5.30
N ASN A 6 -4.81 -5.62 6.25
CA ASN A 6 -5.10 -4.99 7.54
C ASN A 6 -4.41 -5.68 8.73
N ARG A 7 -3.75 -6.84 8.50
CA ARG A 7 -3.01 -7.56 9.55
C ARG A 7 -1.63 -7.94 9.04
N ALA A 8 -0.62 -7.79 9.89
CA ALA A 8 0.76 -8.11 9.51
C ALA A 8 0.96 -9.62 9.21
N GLU A 9 0.21 -10.49 9.88
CA GLU A 9 0.29 -11.95 9.75
C GLU A 9 -0.25 -12.49 8.42
N ASP A 10 -1.00 -11.68 7.66
CA ASP A 10 -1.52 -12.06 6.35
C ASP A 10 -0.40 -12.11 5.28
N PHE A 11 0.78 -11.56 5.60
CA PHE A 11 1.88 -11.41 4.65
C PHE A 11 3.01 -12.40 4.88
N THR A 12 3.34 -13.13 3.82
CA THR A 12 4.63 -13.82 3.70
C THR A 12 5.53 -13.00 2.76
N LEU A 13 6.73 -12.66 3.22
CA LEU A 13 7.71 -11.90 2.44
C LEU A 13 8.55 -12.80 1.52
N GLY A 14 8.60 -12.45 0.24
CA GLY A 14 9.54 -12.98 -0.72
C GLY A 14 10.94 -12.35 -0.59
N ALA A 15 11.85 -12.75 -1.49
CA ALA A 15 13.21 -12.22 -1.52
C ALA A 15 13.21 -10.72 -1.87
N GLY A 16 13.87 -9.89 -1.04
CA GLY A 16 13.97 -8.45 -1.24
C GLY A 16 12.69 -7.66 -0.92
N GLU A 17 11.57 -8.32 -0.60
CA GLU A 17 10.32 -7.65 -0.23
C GLU A 17 10.38 -7.08 1.18
N VAL A 18 9.59 -6.03 1.40
CA VAL A 18 9.40 -5.39 2.70
C VAL A 18 7.91 -5.27 3.01
N LEU A 19 7.58 -5.27 4.30
CA LEU A 19 6.24 -4.94 4.80
C LEU A 19 6.31 -3.59 5.50
N ALA A 20 5.53 -2.63 5.01
CA ALA A 20 5.37 -1.32 5.63
C ALA A 20 3.99 -1.22 6.30
N LYS A 21 3.97 -0.72 7.54
CA LYS A 21 2.77 -0.35 8.27
C LYS A 21 2.49 1.13 8.06
N ILE A 22 1.33 1.47 7.51
CA ILE A 22 0.91 2.85 7.33
C ILE A 22 0.56 3.42 8.71
N GLU A 23 1.24 4.50 9.13
CA GLU A 23 1.01 5.11 10.44
C GLU A 23 -0.01 6.24 10.37
N ARG A 24 0.16 7.14 9.39
CA ARG A 24 -0.67 8.34 9.20
C ARG A 24 -0.66 8.74 7.74
N PHE A 25 -1.78 9.26 7.26
CA PHE A 25 -1.89 9.81 5.91
C PHE A 25 -2.76 11.06 5.91
N SER A 26 -2.62 11.85 4.85
CA SER A 26 -3.48 12.98 4.56
C SER A 26 -4.60 12.55 3.63
N PHE A 27 -5.85 12.85 4.02
CA PHE A 27 -7.02 12.67 3.18
C PHE A 27 -7.64 14.04 2.91
N THR A 28 -7.68 14.43 1.64
CA THR A 28 -8.17 15.75 1.22
C THR A 28 -9.13 15.63 0.03
N ALA A 29 -9.67 16.76 -0.44
CA ALA A 29 -10.53 16.79 -1.62
C ALA A 29 -9.89 16.18 -2.88
N ASN A 30 -8.56 16.17 -3.01
CA ASN A 30 -7.89 15.52 -4.14
C ASN A 30 -8.15 14.00 -4.18
N ASN A 31 -8.21 13.34 -3.03
CA ASN A 31 -8.46 11.90 -2.94
C ASN A 31 -9.89 11.54 -3.38
N VAL A 32 -10.85 12.46 -3.22
CA VAL A 32 -12.22 12.28 -3.75
C VAL A 32 -12.19 12.21 -5.27
N THR A 33 -11.41 13.08 -5.93
CA THR A 33 -11.22 13.02 -7.38
C THR A 33 -10.57 11.71 -7.81
N TYR A 34 -9.58 11.21 -7.06
CA TYR A 34 -8.97 9.90 -7.31
C TYR A 34 -10.00 8.77 -7.24
N GLY A 35 -10.91 8.82 -6.26
CA GLY A 35 -12.02 7.87 -6.16
C GLY A 35 -13.00 7.96 -7.33
N ALA A 36 -13.38 9.18 -7.73
CA ALA A 36 -14.41 9.41 -8.73
C ALA A 36 -14.00 9.05 -10.16
N VAL A 37 -12.73 9.26 -10.53
CA VAL A 37 -12.23 8.99 -11.89
C VAL A 37 -11.12 7.94 -11.94
N GLY A 38 -10.87 7.23 -10.84
CA GLY A 38 -9.70 6.36 -10.65
C GLY A 38 -9.51 5.31 -11.73
N GLU A 39 -10.59 4.73 -12.23
CA GLU A 39 -10.58 3.77 -13.34
C GLU A 39 -10.04 4.42 -14.63
N GLN A 40 -10.58 5.60 -14.99
CA GLN A 40 -10.25 6.30 -16.23
C GLN A 40 -8.79 6.78 -16.27
N ILE A 41 -8.24 7.12 -15.11
CA ILE A 41 -6.87 7.63 -14.97
C ILE A 41 -5.87 6.55 -14.52
N GLY A 42 -6.31 5.29 -14.39
CA GLY A 42 -5.47 4.15 -14.04
C GLY A 42 -4.96 4.14 -12.60
N TYR A 43 -5.60 4.85 -11.67
CA TYR A 43 -5.12 4.94 -10.29
C TYR A 43 -5.21 3.62 -9.53
N TRP A 44 -6.13 2.74 -9.92
CA TRP A 44 -6.20 1.38 -9.38
C TRP A 44 -4.98 0.53 -9.73
N GLN A 45 -4.18 0.94 -10.73
CA GLN A 45 -2.95 0.21 -11.08
C GLN A 45 -1.83 0.42 -10.05
N PHE A 46 -1.88 1.49 -9.24
CA PHE A 46 -0.92 1.68 -8.15
C PHE A 46 -1.10 0.63 -7.06
N PHE A 47 -2.36 0.39 -6.69
CA PHE A 47 -2.76 -0.57 -5.68
C PHE A 47 -3.94 -1.36 -6.24
N PRO A 48 -3.67 -2.44 -6.99
CA PRO A 48 -4.73 -3.27 -7.57
C PRO A 48 -5.65 -3.76 -6.45
N PRO A 49 -6.97 -3.68 -6.62
CA PRO A 49 -7.87 -4.21 -5.61
C PRO A 49 -7.76 -5.74 -5.65
N HIS A 50 -7.73 -6.37 -4.49
CA HIS A 50 -7.62 -7.84 -4.34
C HIS A 50 -8.27 -8.32 -3.04
N LEU A 51 -8.97 -7.42 -2.35
CA LEU A 51 -9.76 -7.74 -1.19
C LEU A 51 -11.19 -7.99 -1.68
N PRO A 52 -11.73 -9.22 -1.54
CA PRO A 52 -13.13 -9.46 -1.80
C PRO A 52 -13.96 -8.63 -0.82
N ASP A 53 -15.04 -8.00 -1.32
CA ASP A 53 -15.98 -7.35 -0.42
C ASP A 53 -16.77 -8.40 0.39
N GLU A 54 -17.47 -7.95 1.43
CA GLU A 54 -18.28 -8.82 2.31
C GLU A 54 -19.40 -9.59 1.57
N ASN A 55 -19.69 -9.23 0.33
CA ASN A 55 -20.74 -9.80 -0.52
C ASN A 55 -20.18 -10.56 -1.74
N GLY A 56 -18.85 -10.71 -1.88
CA GLY A 56 -18.20 -11.36 -3.01
C GLY A 56 -18.39 -10.65 -4.36
N ALA A 57 -18.76 -9.36 -4.34
CA ALA A 57 -18.93 -8.54 -5.54
C ALA A 57 -17.66 -7.71 -5.85
N ASP A 58 -17.65 -7.11 -7.05
CA ASP A 58 -16.53 -6.40 -7.69
C ASP A 58 -15.53 -5.73 -6.73
N GLU A 59 -14.24 -5.94 -7.01
CA GLU A 59 -13.15 -5.47 -6.15
C GLU A 59 -13.13 -3.92 -6.08
N TRP A 60 -13.35 -3.36 -4.88
CA TRP A 60 -13.32 -1.92 -4.65
C TRP A 60 -11.93 -1.33 -4.88
N GLY A 61 -11.84 -0.28 -5.68
CA GLY A 61 -10.58 0.43 -5.91
C GLY A 61 -9.94 0.96 -4.62
N ILE A 62 -8.61 0.84 -4.51
CA ILE A 62 -7.85 1.32 -3.35
C ILE A 62 -7.36 2.74 -3.64
N VAL A 63 -7.91 3.72 -2.90
CA VAL A 63 -7.52 5.12 -3.07
C VAL A 63 -6.10 5.33 -2.54
N PRO A 64 -5.19 5.86 -3.36
CA PRO A 64 -3.85 6.17 -2.90
C PRO A 64 -3.81 7.50 -2.12
N VAL A 65 -2.94 7.57 -1.12
CA VAL A 65 -2.78 8.70 -0.19
C VAL A 65 -1.32 9.01 0.06
N TRP A 66 -1.00 10.27 0.33
CA TRP A 66 0.33 10.65 0.82
C TRP A 66 0.37 10.47 2.34
N GLY A 67 1.42 9.82 2.84
CA GLY A 67 1.54 9.52 4.25
C GLY A 67 2.91 9.04 4.67
N PHE A 68 2.98 8.57 5.92
CA PHE A 68 4.15 7.95 6.52
C PHE A 68 3.88 6.48 6.80
N ALA A 69 4.88 5.64 6.53
CA ALA A 69 4.85 4.23 6.88
C ALA A 69 6.16 3.79 7.54
N GLU A 70 6.05 2.90 8.50
CA GLU A 70 7.17 2.25 9.18
C GLU A 70 7.43 0.86 8.58
N ILE A 71 8.68 0.51 8.31
CA ILE A 71 9.05 -0.84 7.90
C ILE A 71 8.98 -1.78 9.11
N VAL A 72 8.05 -2.72 9.08
CA VAL A 72 7.82 -3.67 10.21
C VAL A 72 8.40 -5.05 9.95
N ALA A 73 8.68 -5.39 8.69
CA ALA A 73 9.44 -6.57 8.30
C ALA A 73 10.19 -6.31 6.99
N SER A 74 11.38 -6.91 6.83
CA SER A 74 12.23 -6.70 5.66
C SER A 74 13.05 -7.95 5.33
N ASN A 75 12.98 -8.38 4.07
CA ASN A 75 13.92 -9.30 3.44
C ASN A 75 14.89 -8.56 2.50
N ASN A 76 14.99 -7.22 2.62
CA ASN A 76 15.86 -6.37 1.84
C ASN A 76 17.04 -5.90 2.70
N PRO A 77 18.31 -6.18 2.33
CA PRO A 77 19.47 -5.82 3.15
C PRO A 77 19.68 -4.30 3.27
N ASP A 78 19.14 -3.51 2.34
CA ASP A 78 19.33 -2.06 2.29
C ASP A 78 18.24 -1.29 3.06
N ILE A 79 17.18 -1.96 3.52
CA ILE A 79 16.05 -1.33 4.23
C ILE A 79 15.89 -1.96 5.61
N GLN A 80 15.99 -1.12 6.63
CA GLN A 80 15.99 -1.57 8.02
C GLN A 80 14.57 -1.60 8.62
N ILE A 81 14.32 -2.57 9.49
CA ILE A 81 13.10 -2.58 10.31
C ILE A 81 13.14 -1.35 11.26
N GLY A 82 12.00 -0.66 11.38
CA GLY A 82 11.85 0.59 12.12
C GLY A 82 12.13 1.85 11.30
N GLU A 83 12.63 1.70 10.07
CA GLU A 83 12.80 2.84 9.15
C GLU A 83 11.44 3.44 8.79
N ARG A 84 11.38 4.77 8.70
CA ARG A 84 10.17 5.50 8.31
C ARG A 84 10.34 6.13 6.94
N SER A 85 9.34 5.91 6.09
CA SER A 85 9.29 6.45 4.74
C SER A 85 8.10 7.40 4.59
N TYR A 86 8.31 8.49 3.85
CA TYR A 86 7.24 9.36 3.37
C TYR A 86 6.99 9.01 1.90
N GLY A 87 5.73 8.79 1.54
CA GLY A 87 5.43 8.29 0.21
C GLY A 87 3.95 8.23 -0.12
N TYR A 88 3.69 7.61 -1.27
CA TYR A 88 2.36 7.34 -1.76
C TYR A 88 1.97 5.92 -1.38
N PHE A 89 0.94 5.78 -0.56
CA PHE A 89 0.53 4.53 0.09
C PHE A 89 -0.94 4.21 -0.20
N PRO A 90 -1.34 2.94 -0.07
CA PRO A 90 -2.74 2.57 -0.10
C PRO A 90 -3.45 3.07 1.16
N LEU A 91 -4.75 3.32 1.07
CA LEU A 91 -5.62 3.49 2.23
C LEU A 91 -5.88 2.12 2.90
N ALA A 92 -4.86 1.58 3.58
CA ALA A 92 -4.87 0.30 4.29
C ALA A 92 -3.95 0.38 5.52
N ASP A 93 -3.91 -0.66 6.37
CA ASP A 93 -2.97 -0.68 7.51
C ASP A 93 -1.56 -1.15 7.11
N PHE A 94 -1.46 -2.05 6.14
CA PHE A 94 -0.20 -2.65 5.69
C PHE A 94 -0.09 -2.72 4.17
N VAL A 95 1.15 -2.59 3.70
CA VAL A 95 1.52 -2.78 2.30
C VAL A 95 2.82 -3.58 2.20
N LYS A 96 2.76 -4.73 1.54
CA LYS A 96 3.93 -5.49 1.10
C LYS A 96 4.36 -4.97 -0.25
N MET A 97 5.64 -4.68 -0.42
CA MET A 97 6.18 -4.21 -1.69
C MET A 97 7.58 -4.71 -1.95
N LEU A 98 7.99 -4.74 -3.22
CA LEU A 98 9.37 -4.97 -3.63
C LEU A 98 10.03 -3.63 -4.00
N PRO A 99 10.96 -3.11 -3.17
CA PRO A 99 11.76 -1.95 -3.52
C PRO A 99 12.64 -2.26 -4.75
N VAL A 100 12.50 -1.47 -5.82
CA VAL A 100 13.29 -1.65 -7.06
C VAL A 100 14.46 -0.67 -7.16
N ARG A 101 14.48 0.36 -6.32
CA ARG A 101 15.52 1.38 -6.25
C ARG A 101 15.60 1.94 -4.83
N VAL A 102 16.76 1.75 -4.21
CA VAL A 102 17.12 2.30 -2.90
C VAL A 102 18.35 3.18 -3.13
N THR A 103 18.36 4.40 -2.57
CA THR A 103 19.47 5.36 -2.70
C THR A 103 19.72 6.12 -1.43
#